data_AF-A0AAU1RQ39-F1
#
_entry.id   AF-A0AAU1RQ39-F1
#
_cell.length_a   1.000
_cell.length_b   1.000
_cell.length_c   1.000
_cell.angle_alpha   90.00
_cell.angle_beta   90.00
_cell.angle_gamma   90.00
#
_symmetry.space_group_name_H-M   'P 1'
#
loop_
_entity.id
_entity.type
_entity.pdbx_description
1 polymer ?
#
loop_
_entity_poly.entity_id
_entity_poly.type
_entity_poly.pdbx_seq_one_letter_code
_entity_poly.pdbx_strand_id
1 'polypeptide(L)'
;MGWVTDWSAQAACRTTDPDELFVQGAAQNRAKAVCTGCPVRTECLADALDNRVEFGVWGGMTERERRALLRRRPTVTSWRRLLETARTEYERSTGILTMDADEEIGVSYETYAAAG
;
A
#
# COMPACT_ATOMS: atom_id res chain seq x y z
N MET A 1 -5.03 -3.66 -9.54
CA MET A 1 -3.74 -3.13 -10.06
C MET A 1 -2.60 -3.65 -9.19
N GLY A 2 -1.43 -3.94 -9.75
CA GLY A 2 -0.28 -4.48 -8.99
C GLY A 2 0.40 -3.45 -8.07
N TRP A 3 1.31 -3.93 -7.21
CA TRP A 3 2.13 -3.06 -6.35
C TRP A 3 3.07 -2.15 -7.14
N VAL A 4 3.09 -0.85 -6.80
CA VAL A 4 4.01 0.12 -7.40
C VAL A 4 5.34 0.10 -6.66
N THR A 5 6.40 -0.39 -7.30
CA THR A 5 7.74 -0.44 -6.69
C THR A 5 8.36 0.95 -6.56
N ASP A 6 8.32 1.76 -7.63
CA ASP A 6 8.77 3.15 -7.64
C ASP A 6 7.65 4.12 -7.23
N TRP A 7 7.16 3.93 -6.00
CA TRP A 7 6.00 4.67 -5.51
C TRP A 7 6.29 6.17 -5.37
N SER A 8 7.51 6.54 -4.98
CA SER A 8 7.88 7.94 -4.69
C SER A 8 7.79 8.83 -5.93
N ALA A 9 8.08 8.27 -7.13
CA ALA A 9 7.94 8.99 -8.39
C ALA A 9 6.49 9.34 -8.74
N GLN A 10 5.51 8.62 -8.19
CA GLN A 10 4.07 8.82 -8.44
C GLN A 10 3.34 9.49 -7.27
N ALA A 11 4.07 9.90 -6.24
CA ALA A 11 3.49 10.54 -5.06
C ALA A 11 2.93 11.93 -5.39
N ALA A 12 1.68 12.19 -5.01
CA ALA A 12 1.02 13.48 -5.22
C ALA A 12 1.72 14.64 -4.49
N CYS A 13 2.35 14.37 -3.34
CA CYS A 13 3.11 15.37 -2.58
C CYS A 13 4.49 15.69 -3.18
N ARG A 14 4.93 15.03 -4.25
CA ARG A 14 6.26 15.27 -4.85
C ARG A 14 6.42 16.70 -5.37
N THR A 15 5.32 17.36 -5.74
CA THR A 15 5.33 18.73 -6.29
C THR A 15 5.07 19.81 -5.24
N THR A 16 4.88 19.44 -3.97
CA THR A 16 4.69 20.38 -2.86
C THR A 16 6.02 20.64 -2.14
N ASP A 17 6.08 21.69 -1.33
CA ASP A 17 7.21 21.93 -0.44
C ASP A 17 7.40 20.73 0.52
N PRO A 18 8.58 20.09 0.56
CA PRO A 18 8.86 18.97 1.47
C PRO A 18 8.59 19.30 2.93
N ASP A 19 8.82 20.54 3.36
CA ASP A 19 8.68 20.94 4.77
C ASP A 19 7.23 20.85 5.25
N GLU A 20 6.26 20.95 4.34
CA GLU A 20 4.84 20.77 4.65
C GLU A 20 4.51 19.37 5.18
N LEU A 21 5.32 18.35 4.83
CA LEU A 21 5.14 16.98 5.29
C LEU A 21 5.67 16.76 6.71
N PHE A 22 6.54 17.64 7.22
CA PHE A 22 7.23 17.51 8.51
C PHE A 22 6.70 18.45 9.60
N VAL A 23 5.54 19.07 9.37
CA VAL A 23 4.86 19.94 10.35
C VAL A 23 4.28 19.17 11.54
N GLN A 24 3.93 19.91 12.60
CA GLN A 24 3.35 19.36 13.84
C GLN A 24 1.94 19.88 14.13
N GLY A 25 1.23 19.18 15.03
CA GLY A 25 -0.08 19.59 15.53
C GLY A 25 -1.13 19.69 14.42
N ALA A 26 -1.99 20.72 14.49
CA ALA A 26 -3.09 20.91 13.54
C ALA A 26 -2.63 21.10 12.08
N ALA A 27 -1.40 21.57 11.87
CA ALA A 27 -0.85 21.75 10.51
C ALA A 27 -0.72 20.43 9.75
N GLN A 28 -0.60 19.29 10.45
CA GLN A 28 -0.54 17.96 9.84
C GLN A 28 -1.81 17.61 9.05
N ASN A 29 -2.94 18.27 9.33
CA ASN A 29 -4.18 18.07 8.58
C ASN A 29 -4.03 18.46 7.10
N ARG A 30 -3.22 19.48 6.80
CA ARG A 30 -2.95 19.88 5.40
C ARG A 30 -2.15 18.80 4.67
N ALA A 31 -1.08 18.29 5.29
CA ALA A 31 -0.30 17.18 4.73
C ALA A 31 -1.15 15.91 4.55
N LYS A 32 -2.02 15.59 5.51
CA LYS A 32 -2.96 14.47 5.39
C LYS A 32 -3.94 14.65 4.24
N ALA A 33 -4.41 15.87 3.98
CA ALA A 33 -5.32 16.15 2.87
C ALA A 33 -4.70 15.83 1.51
N VAL A 34 -3.41 16.13 1.32
CA VAL A 34 -2.66 15.78 0.09
C VAL A 34 -2.67 14.26 -0.15
N CYS A 35 -2.69 13.47 0.92
CA CYS A 35 -2.68 12.01 0.83
C CYS A 35 -4.02 11.40 0.41
N THR A 36 -5.16 12.09 0.57
CA THR A 36 -6.52 11.51 0.39
C THR A 36 -6.77 10.93 -1.00
N GLY A 37 -6.19 11.54 -2.05
CA GLY A 37 -6.30 11.06 -3.43
C GLY A 37 -4.98 10.56 -4.03
N CYS A 38 -3.95 10.35 -3.21
CA CYS A 38 -2.64 9.93 -3.70
C CYS A 38 -2.69 8.47 -4.18
N PRO A 39 -2.33 8.17 -5.45
CA PRO A 39 -2.48 6.83 -6.04
C PRO A 39 -1.59 5.77 -5.35
N VAL A 40 -0.50 6.22 -4.73
CA VAL A 40 0.52 5.39 -4.08
C VAL A 40 0.49 5.50 -2.55
N ARG A 41 -0.65 5.90 -2.00
CA ARG A 41 -0.82 6.11 -0.55
C ARG A 41 -0.49 4.84 0.26
N THR A 42 -0.89 3.67 -0.25
CA THR A 42 -0.69 2.37 0.41
C THR A 42 0.78 1.98 0.43
N GLU A 43 1.47 2.13 -0.70
CA GLU A 43 2.90 1.89 -0.85
C GLU A 43 3.72 2.78 0.07
N CYS A 44 3.43 4.09 0.06
CA CYS A 44 4.06 5.08 0.92
C CYS A 44 3.88 4.74 2.41
N LEU A 45 2.67 4.32 2.82
CA LEU A 45 2.41 3.93 4.21
C LEU A 45 3.18 2.67 4.60
N ALA A 46 3.18 1.66 3.74
CA ALA A 46 3.87 0.39 3.99
C ALA A 46 5.36 0.63 4.20
N ASP A 47 5.98 1.40 3.32
CA ASP A 47 7.40 1.72 3.39
C ASP A 47 7.75 2.48 4.69
N ALA A 48 6.90 3.44 5.10
CA ALA A 48 7.08 4.15 6.35
C ALA A 48 6.96 3.25 7.59
N LEU A 49 6.08 2.24 7.56
CA LEU A 49 5.87 1.30 8.67
C LEU A 49 6.99 0.26 8.74
N ASP A 50 7.38 -0.31 7.59
CA ASP A 50 8.48 -1.29 7.49
C ASP A 50 9.82 -0.68 7.92
N ASN A 51 10.11 0.55 7.47
CA ASN A 51 11.33 1.27 7.84
C ASN A 51 11.24 2.02 9.18
N ARG A 52 10.09 1.94 9.88
CA ARG A 52 9.83 2.64 11.14
C ARG A 52 10.18 4.14 11.10
N VAL A 53 9.83 4.81 10.00
CA VAL A 53 10.15 6.22 9.78
C VAL A 53 9.60 7.06 10.92
N GLU A 54 10.47 7.88 11.51
CA GLU A 54 10.19 8.54 12.79
C GLU A 54 9.37 9.81 12.66
N PHE A 55 9.48 10.54 11.55
CA PHE A 55 8.93 11.88 11.42
C PHE A 55 7.98 12.02 10.22
N GLY A 56 7.22 13.11 10.23
CA GLY A 56 6.37 13.55 9.12
C GLY A 56 5.11 12.71 8.89
N VAL A 57 4.32 13.16 7.91
CA VAL A 57 3.10 12.49 7.44
C VAL A 57 3.41 11.58 6.27
N TRP A 58 3.09 10.30 6.42
CA TRP A 58 3.34 9.26 5.41
C TRP A 58 2.06 8.48 5.15
N GLY A 59 1.66 8.34 3.88
CA GLY A 59 0.43 7.64 3.50
C GLY A 59 -0.85 8.15 4.20
N GLY A 60 -0.87 9.42 4.60
CA GLY A 60 -1.96 10.03 5.35
C GLY A 60 -1.96 9.73 6.85
N MET A 61 -0.87 9.17 7.40
CA MET A 61 -0.70 8.92 8.83
C MET A 61 0.43 9.77 9.41
N THR A 62 0.14 10.41 10.54
CA THR A 62 1.13 11.06 11.39
C THR A 62 2.04 10.03 12.07
N GLU A 63 3.21 10.47 12.50
CA GLU A 63 4.12 9.72 13.37
C GLU A 63 3.41 9.04 14.55
N ARG A 64 2.56 9.79 15.28
CA ARG A 64 1.83 9.28 16.45
C ARG A 64 0.87 8.15 16.07
N GLU A 65 0.15 8.31 14.95
CA GLU A 65 -0.77 7.29 14.44
C GLU A 65 0.00 6.03 14.00
N ARG A 66 1.13 6.19 13.29
CA ARG A 66 1.98 5.06 12.87
C ARG A 66 2.53 4.29 14.07
N ARG A 67 3.04 4.99 15.09
CA ARG A 67 3.52 4.34 16.33
C ARG A 67 2.39 3.60 17.05
N ALA A 68 1.18 4.16 17.10
CA ALA A 68 0.04 3.47 17.69
C ALA A 68 -0.31 2.20 16.92
N LEU A 69 -0.24 2.22 15.60
CA LEU A 69 -0.48 1.06 14.74
C LEU A 69 0.59 -0.02 14.95
N LEU A 70 1.87 0.34 14.97
CA LEU A 70 2.98 -0.58 15.22
C LEU A 70 2.85 -1.27 16.59
N ARG A 71 2.44 -0.54 17.64
CA ARG A 71 2.18 -1.11 18.97
C ARG A 71 1.00 -2.09 18.99
N ARG A 72 -0.04 -1.83 18.19
CA ARG A 72 -1.22 -2.71 18.10
C ARG A 72 -0.96 -3.98 17.30
N ARG A 73 0.05 -3.98 16.42
CA ARG A 73 0.39 -5.11 15.55
C ARG A 73 1.87 -5.48 15.63
N PRO A 74 2.35 -5.95 16.80
CA PRO A 74 3.77 -6.25 17.02
C PRO A 74 4.27 -7.46 16.23
N THR A 75 3.37 -8.32 15.75
CA THR A 75 3.70 -9.56 15.02
C THR A 75 3.82 -9.37 13.50
N VAL A 76 3.48 -8.18 12.98
CA VAL A 76 3.58 -7.91 11.54
C VAL A 76 5.03 -7.64 11.18
N THR A 77 5.61 -8.51 10.36
CA THR A 77 7.02 -8.43 9.91
C THR A 77 7.18 -7.78 8.53
N SER A 78 6.12 -7.71 7.74
CA SER A 78 6.09 -7.02 6.45
C SER A 78 4.74 -6.33 6.24
N TRP A 79 4.74 -5.01 6.36
CA TRP A 79 3.58 -4.16 6.10
C TRP A 79 3.26 -4.10 4.62
N ARG A 80 4.27 -4.14 3.74
CA ARG A 80 4.06 -4.32 2.30
C ARG A 80 3.14 -5.50 2.01
N ARG A 81 3.53 -6.71 2.44
CA ARG A 81 2.76 -7.94 2.16
C ARG A 81 1.35 -7.84 2.74
N LEU A 82 1.22 -7.38 3.98
CA LEU A 82 -0.09 -7.25 4.63
C LEU A 82 -1.02 -6.30 3.86
N LEU A 83 -0.53 -5.11 3.52
CA LEU A 83 -1.34 -4.09 2.86
C LEU A 83 -1.63 -4.43 1.40
N GLU A 84 -0.71 -5.09 0.70
CA GLU A 84 -0.92 -5.61 -0.65
C GLU A 84 -2.03 -6.67 -0.69
N THR A 85 -2.02 -7.64 0.24
CA THR A 85 -3.08 -8.64 0.36
C THR A 85 -4.42 -7.96 0.65
N ALA A 86 -4.47 -7.05 1.63
CA ALA A 86 -5.69 -6.35 1.98
C ALA A 86 -6.27 -5.53 0.82
N ARG A 87 -5.42 -4.86 0.02
CA ARG A 87 -5.87 -4.16 -1.19
C ARG A 87 -6.47 -5.13 -2.21
N THR A 88 -5.77 -6.24 -2.49
CA THR A 88 -6.23 -7.23 -3.48
C THR A 88 -7.58 -7.83 -3.07
N GLU A 89 -7.76 -8.16 -1.79
CA GLU A 89 -9.02 -8.65 -1.24
C GLU A 89 -10.14 -7.61 -1.39
N TYR A 90 -9.86 -6.34 -1.08
CA TYR A 90 -10.83 -5.26 -1.24
C TYR A 90 -11.24 -5.07 -2.71
N GLU A 91 -10.26 -5.01 -3.63
CA GLU A 91 -10.52 -4.87 -5.07
C GLU A 91 -11.35 -6.04 -5.62
N ARG A 92 -11.09 -7.28 -5.16
CA ARG A 92 -11.91 -8.46 -5.47
C ARG A 92 -13.32 -8.33 -4.89
N SER A 93 -13.45 -7.90 -3.63
CA SER A 93 -14.75 -7.78 -2.94
C SER A 93 -15.65 -6.70 -3.55
N THR A 94 -15.06 -5.65 -4.12
CA THR A 94 -15.76 -4.51 -4.71
C THR A 94 -16.01 -4.67 -6.21
N GLY A 95 -15.56 -5.78 -6.82
CA GLY A 95 -15.73 -6.04 -8.24
C GLY A 95 -14.86 -5.13 -9.14
N ILE A 96 -13.84 -4.49 -8.59
CA ILE A 96 -12.88 -3.66 -9.36
C ILE A 96 -11.88 -4.57 -10.10
N LEU A 97 -11.54 -5.72 -9.52
CA LEU A 97 -10.90 -6.81 -10.26
C LEU A 97 -12.01 -7.74 -10.77
N THR A 98 -12.34 -7.66 -12.06
CA THR A 98 -13.08 -8.75 -12.71
C THR A 98 -12.17 -9.97 -12.72
N MET A 99 -12.76 -11.14 -12.47
CA MET A 99 -12.05 -12.41 -12.54
C MET A 99 -11.65 -12.72 -13.98
N ASP A 100 -10.58 -12.13 -14.49
CA ASP A 100 -10.03 -12.46 -15.82
C ASP A 100 -8.49 -12.53 -15.78
N ALA A 101 -7.92 -13.20 -14.77
CA ALA A 101 -6.48 -13.48 -14.72
C ALA A 101 -6.13 -14.85 -14.12
N ASP A 102 -7.06 -15.81 -14.16
CA ASP A 102 -6.76 -17.25 -13.99
C ASP A 102 -7.06 -18.06 -15.27
N GLU A 103 -7.39 -17.41 -16.38
CA GLU A 103 -7.55 -18.05 -17.71
C GLU A 103 -6.46 -17.58 -18.69
N GLU A 104 -5.19 -17.49 -18.25
CA GLU A 104 -4.08 -17.34 -19.21
C GLU A 104 -2.75 -17.98 -18.76
N ILE A 105 -2.81 -19.02 -17.93
CA ILE A 105 -1.74 -20.02 -17.87
C ILE A 105 -2.36 -21.40 -18.05
N GLY A 106 -2.50 -21.78 -19.32
CA GLY A 106 -2.84 -23.14 -19.73
C GLY A 106 -1.76 -24.13 -19.29
N VAL A 107 -1.86 -24.64 -18.06
CA VAL A 107 -1.20 -25.88 -17.67
C VAL A 107 -2.16 -27.01 -18.00
N SER A 108 -1.97 -27.63 -19.17
CA SER A 108 -2.73 -28.79 -19.62
C SER A 108 -2.56 -29.95 -18.63
N TYR A 109 -3.62 -30.33 -17.93
CA TYR A 109 -3.66 -31.58 -17.15
C TYR A 109 -4.24 -32.74 -17.97
N GLU A 110 -3.81 -32.87 -19.23
CA GLU A 110 -4.20 -33.96 -20.12
C GLU A 110 -2.95 -34.69 -20.62
N THR A 111 -2.27 -35.46 -19.77
CA THR A 111 -1.32 -36.48 -20.24
C THR A 111 -1.29 -37.76 -19.39
N TYR A 112 -2.28 -38.02 -18.53
CA TYR A 112 -2.37 -39.30 -17.80
C TYR A 112 -3.46 -40.26 -18.30
N ALA A 113 -3.98 -40.05 -19.51
CA ALA A 113 -5.00 -40.93 -20.08
C ALA A 113 -4.78 -41.22 -21.58
N ALA A 114 -3.63 -41.79 -21.95
CA ALA A 114 -3.46 -42.60 -23.17
C ALA A 114 -2.03 -43.15 -23.29
N ALA A 115 -1.74 -44.22 -22.55
CA ALA A 115 -0.73 -45.20 -22.95
C ALA A 115 -1.17 -46.56 -22.38
N GLY A 116 -2.28 -47.05 -22.93
CA GLY A 116 -2.62 -48.48 -22.98
C GLY A 116 -2.25 -49.00 -24.36
#